data_AF-A0A2K3LC41-F1
#
_entry.id   AF-A0A2K3LC41-F1
#
_cell.length_a   1.000
_cell.length_b   1.000
_cell.length_c   1.000
_cell.angle_alpha   90.00
_cell.angle_beta   90.00
_cell.angle_gamma   90.00
#
_symmetry.space_group_name_H-M   'P 1'
#
loop_
_entity.id
_entity.type
_entity.pdbx_description
1 polymer ?
#
loop_
_entity_poly.entity_id
_entity_poly.type
_entity_poly.pdbx_seq_one_letter_code
_entity_poly.pdbx_strand_id
1 'polypeptide(L)' 'PKRYNNYHRYAAVVANIQDLLKLDWDVSIFHTMRKGNVCADFLAKLGSTNDDKLSMCESPPNDLKKFIAADALRMAYPRA' A
#
# COMPACT_ATOMS: atom_id res chain seq x y z
N PRO A 1 24.46 -6.28 -13.34
CA PRO A 1 23.28 -7.09 -12.98
C PRO A 1 23.23 -7.37 -11.46
N LYS A 2 22.28 -6.77 -10.73
CA LYS A 2 22.09 -7.05 -9.30
C LYS A 2 21.70 -8.52 -9.14
N ARG A 3 22.57 -9.33 -8.54
CA ARG A 3 22.24 -10.71 -8.17
C ARG A 3 21.29 -10.64 -6.99
N TYR A 4 20.02 -10.96 -7.23
CA TYR A 4 19.06 -11.15 -6.15
C TYR A 4 19.52 -12.34 -5.32
N ASN A 5 19.63 -12.16 -4.01
CA ASN A 5 19.95 -13.25 -3.11
C ASN A 5 18.73 -14.18 -3.04
N ASN A 6 18.86 -15.38 -3.60
CA ASN A 6 17.78 -16.37 -3.61
C ASN A 6 17.35 -16.84 -2.21
N TYR A 7 18.11 -16.52 -1.16
CA TYR A 7 17.80 -16.82 0.24
C TYR A 7 17.14 -15.67 1.00
N HIS A 8 16.76 -14.59 0.32
CA HIS A 8 16.07 -13.48 0.97
C HIS A 8 14.67 -13.90 1.43
N ARG A 9 14.30 -13.62 2.69
CA ARG A 9 12.99 -13.99 3.28
C ARG A 9 11.78 -13.54 2.44
N TYR A 10 11.93 -12.46 1.67
CA TYR A 10 10.88 -11.92 0.81
C TYR A 10 11.07 -12.21 -0.68
N ALA A 11 11.98 -13.12 -1.07
CA ALA A 11 12.29 -13.42 -2.47
C ALA A 11 11.03 -13.81 -3.27
N ALA A 12 10.18 -14.67 -2.69
CA ALA A 12 8.92 -15.09 -3.33
C ALA A 12 7.95 -13.92 -3.54
N VAL A 13 7.82 -13.02 -2.56
CA VAL A 13 6.95 -11.83 -2.68
C VAL A 13 7.46 -10.87 -3.75
N VAL A 14 8.78 -10.65 -3.79
CA VAL A 14 9.41 -9.80 -4.82
C VAL A 14 9.19 -10.38 -6.22
N ALA A 15 9.33 -11.69 -6.39
CA ALA A 15 9.05 -12.36 -7.67
C ALA A 15 7.59 -12.18 -8.10
N ASN A 16 6.63 -12.39 -7.20
CA ASN A 16 5.21 -12.20 -7.49
C ASN A 16 4.90 -10.75 -7.93
N ILE A 17 5.48 -9.75 -7.25
CA ILE A 17 5.33 -8.35 -7.65
C ILE A 17 5.88 -8.13 -9.07
N GLN A 18 7.07 -8.66 -9.37
CA GLN A 18 7.68 -8.55 -10.69
C GLN A 18 6.83 -9.23 -11.78
N ASP A 19 6.17 -10.34 -11.49
CA ASP A 19 5.29 -11.02 -12.43
C ASP A 19 3.99 -10.23 -12.68
N LEU A 20 3.41 -9.62 -11.64
CA LEU A 20 2.26 -8.72 -11.77
C LEU A 20 2.60 -7.48 -12.61
N LEU A 21 3.81 -6.93 -12.47
CA LEU A 21 4.26 -5.78 -13.27
C LEU A 21 4.49 -6.08 -14.75
N LYS A 22 4.53 -7.37 -15.16
CA LYS A 22 4.65 -7.77 -16.56
C LYS A 22 3.29 -7.88 -17.26
N LEU A 23 2.19 -7.79 -16.51
CA LEU A 23 0.85 -7.80 -17.08
C LEU A 23 0.61 -6.51 -17.86
N ASP A 24 -0.40 -6.53 -18.74
CA ASP A 24 -0.76 -5.40 -19.61
C ASP A 24 -1.50 -4.30 -18.84
N TRP A 25 -0.81 -3.71 -17.85
CA TRP A 25 -1.29 -2.66 -16.96
C TRP A 25 -0.35 -1.45 -17.01
N ASP A 26 -0.90 -0.25 -16.85
CA ASP A 26 -0.10 0.96 -16.67
C ASP A 26 0.19 1.19 -15.17
N VAL A 27 1.35 0.71 -14.71
CA VAL A 27 1.75 0.76 -13.30
C VAL A 27 3.10 1.43 -13.14
N SER A 28 3.16 2.42 -12.25
CA SER A 28 4.39 3.08 -11.84
C SER A 28 4.60 2.92 -10.32
N ILE A 29 5.82 2.59 -9.92
CA ILE A 29 6.20 2.43 -8.51
C ILE A 29 7.00 3.64 -8.07
N PHE A 30 6.47 4.38 -7.11
CA PHE A 30 7.16 5.50 -6.48
C PHE A 30 7.45 5.22 -5.02
N HIS A 31 8.62 5.63 -4.57
CA HIS A 31 8.94 5.62 -3.15
C HIS A 31 8.49 6.94 -2.52
N THR A 32 7.40 6.90 -1.77
CA THR A 32 6.93 8.04 -0.96
C THR A 32 7.30 7.84 0.50
N MET A 33 7.58 8.96 1.20
CA MET A 33 7.77 8.89 2.65
C MET A 33 6.48 8.39 3.32
N ARG A 34 6.60 7.43 4.23
CA ARG A 34 5.48 6.77 4.93
C ARG A 34 4.43 7.72 5.53
N LYS A 35 4.84 8.94 5.92
CA LYS A 35 3.93 9.99 6.43
C LYS A 35 2.92 10.50 5.39
N GLY A 36 3.25 10.45 4.12
CA GLY A 36 2.37 10.86 3.02
C GLY A 36 1.43 9.75 2.54
N ASN A 37 1.31 8.64 3.28
CA ASN A 37 0.44 7.54 2.88
C ASN A 37 -0.32 6.92 4.07
N VAL A 38 -0.80 7.78 4.98
CA VAL A 38 -1.60 7.36 6.14
C VAL A 38 -2.88 6.63 5.70
N CYS A 39 -3.48 7.06 4.60
CA CYS A 39 -4.66 6.40 4.02
C CYS A 39 -4.37 4.93 3.64
N ALA A 40 -3.26 4.64 2.94
CA ALA A 40 -2.94 3.26 2.60
C ALA A 40 -2.54 2.42 3.83
N ASP A 41 -1.83 2.98 4.82
CA ASP A 41 -1.51 2.25 6.06
C ASP A 41 -2.79 1.91 6.83
N PHE A 42 -3.78 2.82 6.88
CA PHE A 42 -5.10 2.54 7.46
C PHE A 42 -5.82 1.42 6.70
N LEU A 43 -5.89 1.50 5.37
CA LEU A 43 -6.55 0.49 4.55
C LEU A 43 -5.86 -0.89 4.64
N ALA A 44 -4.53 -0.92 4.68
CA ALA A 44 -3.78 -2.17 4.84
C ALA A 44 -4.07 -2.83 6.20
N LYS A 45 -4.15 -2.04 7.28
CA LYS A 45 -4.54 -2.53 8.61
C LYS A 45 -5.98 -3.03 8.63
N LEU A 46 -6.92 -2.27 8.07
CA LEU A 46 -8.32 -2.66 7.96
C LEU A 46 -8.49 -3.96 7.18
N GLY A 47 -7.76 -4.12 6.07
CA GLY A 47 -7.75 -5.36 5.29
C GLY A 47 -7.13 -6.53 6.05
N SER A 48 -6.07 -6.30 6.83
CA SER A 48 -5.42 -7.36 7.62
C SER A 48 -6.28 -7.92 8.75
N THR A 49 -7.29 -7.17 9.21
CA THR A 49 -8.24 -7.60 10.23
C THR A 49 -9.47 -8.31 9.65
N ASN A 50 -9.65 -8.28 8.33
CA ASN A 50 -10.76 -8.94 7.66
C ASN A 50 -10.33 -10.31 7.14
N ASP A 51 -11.16 -11.33 7.37
CA ASP A 51 -10.93 -12.68 6.83
C ASP A 51 -11.32 -12.80 5.34
N ASP A 52 -11.98 -11.77 4.80
CA ASP A 52 -12.42 -11.74 3.42
C ASP A 52 -11.25 -11.62 2.45
N LYS A 53 -11.23 -12.47 1.43
CA LYS A 53 -10.19 -12.47 0.38
C LYS A 53 -10.18 -11.19 -0.46
N LEU A 54 -11.34 -10.54 -0.60
CA LEU A 54 -11.51 -9.28 -1.33
C LEU A 54 -12.75 -8.58 -0.79
N SER A 55 -12.60 -7.33 -0.37
CA SER A 55 -13.72 -6.45 0.00
C SER A 55 -13.73 -5.21 -0.90
N MET A 56 -14.84 -4.98 -1.61
CA MET A 56 -15.05 -3.72 -2.33
C MET A 56 -15.68 -2.69 -1.39
N CYS A 57 -15.18 -1.46 -1.43
CA CYS A 57 -15.68 -0.36 -0.61
C CYS A 57 -16.30 0.70 -1.53
N GLU A 58 -17.62 0.71 -1.62
CA GLU A 58 -18.38 1.67 -2.46
C GLU A 58 -18.26 3.12 -1.97
N SER A 59 -17.85 3.31 -0.72
CA SER A 59 -17.58 4.64 -0.15
C SER A 59 -16.49 4.56 0.92
N PRO A 60 -15.75 5.66 1.19
CA PRO A 60 -14.70 5.65 2.19
C PRO A 60 -15.25 5.33 3.59
N PRO A 61 -14.64 4.39 4.34
CA PRO A 61 -14.98 4.16 5.74
C PRO A 61 -14.92 5.46 6.54
N ASN A 62 -15.81 5.63 7.52
CA ASN A 62 -15.89 6.87 8.29
C ASN A 62 -14.55 7.26 8.94
N ASP A 63 -13.81 6.27 9.45
CA ASP A 63 -12.50 6.46 10.05
C ASP A 63 -11.40 6.83 9.03
N LEU A 64 -11.60 6.54 7.74
CA LEU A 64 -10.69 6.91 6.67
C LEU A 64 -10.90 8.38 6.22
N LYS A 65 -12.13 8.91 6.34
CA LYS A 65 -12.48 10.26 5.86
C LYS A 65 -11.57 11.36 6.42
N LYS A 66 -11.19 11.27 7.70
CA LYS A 66 -10.26 12.21 8.34
C LYS A 66 -8.86 12.19 7.72
N PHE A 67 -8.38 11.01 7.30
CA PHE A 67 -7.07 10.88 6.67
C PHE A 67 -7.11 11.38 5.23
N ILE A 68 -8.20 11.12 4.50
CA ILE A 68 -8.42 11.67 3.15
C ILE A 68 -8.44 13.19 3.19
N ALA A 69 -9.17 13.78 4.14
CA ALA A 69 -9.24 15.24 4.29
C ALA A 69 -7.86 15.84 4.59
N ALA A 70 -7.08 15.22 5.48
CA ALA A 70 -5.74 15.68 5.82
C ALA A 70 -4.74 15.53 4.66
N ASP A 71 -4.85 14.45 3.89
CA ASP A 71 -4.03 14.21 2.69
C ASP A 71 -4.33 15.27 1.60
N ALA A 72 -5.61 15.56 1.36
CA ALA A 72 -6.04 16.62 0.46
C ALA A 72 -5.52 18.01 0.89
N LEU A 73 -5.41 18.24 2.20
CA LEU A 73 -4.84 19.45 2.79
C LEU A 73 -3.31 19.41 2.92
N ARG A 74 -2.65 18.34 2.47
CA ARG A 74 -1.19 18.09 2.57
C ARG A 74 -0.65 18.23 4.00
N MET A 75 -1.45 17.86 5.00
CA MET A 75 -1.04 17.92 6.40
C MET A 75 -0.01 16.83 6.70
N ALA A 76 1.13 17.22 7.27
CA ALA A 76 2.16 16.28 7.71
C ALA A 76 1.86 15.80 9.14
N TYR A 77 1.69 14.49 9.33
CA TYR A 77 1.55 13.91 10.66
C TYR A 77 2.92 13.71 11.33
N PRO A 78 3.20 14.28 12.52
CA PRO A 78 4.40 13.97 13.29
C PRO A 78 4.35 12.51 13.82
N ARG A 79 5.51 11.91 14.06
CA ARG A 79 5.56 10.61 14.74
C ARG A 79 5.34 10.85 16.23
N ALA A 80 4.51 10.04 16.87
CA ALA A 80 4.58 9.81 18.32
C ALA A 80 5.71 8.81 18.60
#